data_AF-A0A0N1IHC9-F1
#
_entry.id   AF-A0A0N1IHC9-F1
#
_cell.length_a   1.000
_cell.length_b   1.000
_cell.length_c   1.000
_cell.angle_alpha   90.00
_cell.angle_beta   90.00
_cell.angle_gamma   90.00
#
_symmetry.space_group_name_H-M   'P 1'
#
loop_
_entity.id
_entity.type
_entity.pdbx_description
1 polymer ?
#
loop_
_entity_poly.entity_id
_entity_poly.type
_entity_poly.pdbx_seq_one_letter_code
_entity_poly.pdbx_strand_id
1 'polypeptide(L)'
;MATRRCKRDADSFCYICGSFIKVREKKYDLSTNLKICEAYQAYFNLPVKNQDKKWATHVSCNSCSYNLDGWYRGEKTAINFAVPRTWKEPSDHTDCCFCIVNPLRGKHSKKTFYPDLPSTSAPIPHTEENPVPAPR
;
A
#
# COMPACT_ATOMS: atom_id res chain seq x y z
N MET A 1 -30.33 -6.39 -9.68
CA MET A 1 -29.63 -5.64 -8.60
C MET A 1 -28.15 -5.66 -8.92
N ALA A 2 -27.53 -4.52 -9.21
CA ALA A 2 -26.10 -4.45 -9.48
C ALA A 2 -25.32 -5.03 -8.29
N THR A 3 -24.36 -5.89 -8.57
CA THR A 3 -23.54 -6.52 -7.53
C THR A 3 -22.87 -5.43 -6.70
N ARG A 4 -23.12 -5.39 -5.37
CA ARG A 4 -22.51 -4.46 -4.40
C ARG A 4 -21.01 -4.70 -4.19
N ARG A 5 -20.29 -5.14 -5.21
CA ARG A 5 -18.87 -5.49 -5.13
C ARG A 5 -18.04 -4.42 -5.81
N CYS A 6 -16.88 -4.13 -5.23
CA CYS A 6 -15.93 -3.23 -5.85
C CYS A 6 -15.51 -3.73 -7.24
N LYS A 7 -15.17 -2.80 -8.13
CA LYS A 7 -14.71 -3.15 -9.50
C LYS A 7 -13.44 -3.99 -9.49
N ARG A 8 -12.62 -3.86 -8.44
CA ARG A 8 -11.40 -4.62 -8.23
C ARG A 8 -11.38 -5.22 -6.84
N ASP A 9 -10.68 -6.32 -6.75
CA ASP A 9 -10.30 -6.94 -5.49
C ASP A 9 -9.32 -6.04 -4.72
N ALA A 10 -9.49 -5.92 -3.40
CA ALA A 10 -8.63 -5.11 -2.55
C ALA A 10 -7.16 -5.54 -2.65
N ASP A 11 -6.90 -6.84 -2.74
CA ASP A 11 -5.54 -7.40 -2.83
C ASP A 11 -4.94 -7.25 -4.22
N SER A 12 -5.63 -6.56 -5.14
CA SER A 12 -5.01 -6.02 -6.35
C SER A 12 -4.22 -4.73 -6.08
N PHE A 13 -4.24 -4.20 -4.86
CA PHE A 13 -3.53 -3.01 -4.44
C PHE A 13 -2.58 -3.35 -3.28
N CYS A 14 -1.47 -2.62 -3.20
CA CYS A 14 -0.51 -2.76 -2.11
C CYS A 14 -0.96 -2.01 -0.87
N TYR A 15 -0.94 -2.65 0.29
CA TYR A 15 -1.21 -2.00 1.58
C TYR A 15 -0.28 -0.83 1.87
N ILE A 16 1.01 -0.97 1.57
CA ILE A 16 2.04 -0.02 2.01
C ILE A 16 2.03 1.25 1.14
N CYS A 17 2.02 1.11 -0.19
CA CYS A 17 2.07 2.26 -1.10
C CYS A 17 0.76 2.56 -1.84
N GLY A 18 -0.24 1.68 -1.75
CA GLY A 18 -1.51 1.78 -2.48
C GLY A 18 -1.45 1.60 -3.98
N SER A 19 -0.29 1.27 -4.54
CA SER A 19 -0.18 1.05 -5.98
C SER A 19 -0.89 -0.25 -6.38
N PHE A 20 -1.45 -0.26 -7.59
CA PHE A 20 -1.98 -1.46 -8.20
C PHE A 20 -0.85 -2.47 -8.47
N ILE A 21 -1.04 -3.71 -8.01
CA ILE A 21 -0.10 -4.81 -8.20
C ILE A 21 -0.48 -5.53 -9.50
N LYS A 22 0.47 -5.64 -10.42
CA LYS A 22 0.22 -6.33 -11.70
C LYS A 22 -0.12 -7.79 -11.43
N VAL A 23 -1.02 -8.38 -12.22
CA VAL A 23 -1.54 -9.75 -12.02
C VAL A 23 -0.43 -10.81 -11.92
N ARG A 24 0.69 -10.62 -12.64
CA ARG A 24 1.84 -11.54 -12.63
C ARG A 24 2.93 -11.18 -11.62
N GLU A 25 2.76 -10.07 -10.90
CA GLU A 25 3.74 -9.62 -9.90
C GLU A 25 3.51 -10.35 -8.58
N LYS A 26 4.60 -10.68 -7.89
CA LYS A 26 4.55 -11.36 -6.61
C LYS A 26 3.90 -10.46 -5.55
N LYS A 27 2.93 -11.04 -4.83
CA LYS A 27 2.27 -10.44 -3.67
C LYS A 27 2.80 -11.10 -2.40
N TYR A 28 2.85 -10.32 -1.33
CA TYR A 28 3.29 -10.78 -0.02
C TYR A 28 2.16 -10.59 0.97
N ASP A 29 1.63 -11.70 1.49
CA ASP A 29 0.54 -11.70 2.45
C ASP A 29 1.03 -11.19 3.81
N LEU A 30 0.37 -10.15 4.33
CA LEU A 30 0.75 -9.49 5.58
C LEU A 30 0.25 -10.23 6.83
N SER A 31 -0.73 -11.12 6.70
CA SER A 31 -1.19 -11.97 7.80
C SER A 31 -0.19 -13.06 8.15
N THR A 32 0.59 -13.52 7.16
CA THR A 32 1.57 -14.61 7.32
C THR A 32 3.02 -14.14 7.31
N ASN A 33 3.33 -12.98 6.73
CA ASN A 33 4.70 -12.49 6.62
C ASN A 33 5.06 -11.53 7.77
N LEU A 34 5.37 -12.11 8.93
CA LEU A 34 5.72 -11.37 10.15
C LEU A 34 6.93 -10.44 9.96
N LYS A 35 7.92 -10.83 9.15
CA LYS A 35 9.12 -10.02 8.89
C LYS A 35 8.77 -8.69 8.22
N ILE A 36 7.87 -8.69 7.25
CA ILE A 36 7.42 -7.45 6.61
C ILE A 36 6.64 -6.59 7.61
N CYS A 37 5.82 -7.19 8.48
CA CYS A 37 5.08 -6.46 9.51
C CYS A 37 5.99 -5.82 10.55
N GLU A 38 7.05 -6.52 10.98
CA GLU A 38 8.08 -5.98 11.87
C GLU A 38 8.84 -4.83 11.20
N ALA A 39 9.27 -5.02 9.96
CA ALA A 39 9.96 -3.98 9.19
C ALA A 39 9.06 -2.75 8.95
N TYR A 40 7.77 -2.96 8.68
CA TYR A 40 6.77 -1.89 8.56
C TYR A 40 6.63 -1.12 9.87
N GLN A 41 6.52 -1.83 10.99
CA GLN A 41 6.41 -1.20 12.30
C GLN A 41 7.68 -0.43 12.67
N ALA A 42 8.86 -0.97 12.38
CA ALA A 42 10.12 -0.29 12.63
C ALA A 42 10.29 0.96 11.77
N TYR A 43 9.91 0.91 10.49
CA TYR A 43 10.05 2.04 9.57
C TYR A 43 9.03 3.15 9.85
N PHE A 44 7.75 2.80 9.95
CA PHE A 44 6.67 3.78 10.04
C PHE A 44 6.24 4.09 11.47
N ASN A 45 6.82 3.41 12.47
CA ASN A 45 6.41 3.48 13.87
C ASN A 45 4.91 3.20 14.08
N LEU A 46 4.34 2.35 13.23
CA LEU A 46 2.91 2.03 13.17
C LEU A 46 2.74 0.54 12.85
N PRO A 47 1.86 -0.21 13.54
CA PRO A 47 1.62 -1.60 13.17
C PRO A 47 0.76 -1.69 11.90
N VAL A 48 0.86 -2.81 11.19
CA VAL A 48 -0.12 -3.19 10.17
C VAL A 48 -1.47 -3.44 10.86
N LYS A 49 -2.56 -2.89 10.32
CA LYS A 49 -3.91 -2.95 10.91
C LYS A 49 -4.94 -3.46 9.91
N ASN A 50 -6.13 -3.76 10.43
CA ASN A 50 -7.34 -4.05 9.65
C ASN A 50 -7.22 -5.25 8.69
N GLN A 51 -6.34 -6.22 9.02
CA GLN A 51 -6.13 -7.42 8.20
C GLN A 51 -7.30 -8.42 8.28
N ASP A 52 -8.30 -8.15 9.12
CA ASP A 52 -9.58 -8.85 9.20
C ASP A 52 -10.68 -8.15 8.38
N LYS A 53 -10.40 -6.98 7.81
CA LYS A 53 -11.41 -6.13 7.15
C LYS A 53 -11.34 -6.26 5.64
N LYS A 54 -12.46 -6.65 5.03
CA LYS A 54 -12.61 -6.78 3.57
C LYS A 54 -12.36 -5.48 2.79
N TRP A 55 -12.47 -4.32 3.45
CA TRP A 55 -12.22 -3.02 2.83
C TRP A 55 -10.73 -2.61 2.86
N ALA A 56 -9.89 -3.33 3.60
CA ALA A 56 -8.45 -3.13 3.61
C ALA A 56 -7.77 -4.09 2.62
N THR A 57 -6.56 -3.76 2.23
CA THR A 57 -5.71 -4.65 1.42
C THR A 57 -4.88 -5.54 2.36
N HIS A 58 -4.72 -6.81 2.03
CA HIS A 58 -4.03 -7.79 2.89
C HIS A 58 -2.61 -8.11 2.41
N VAL A 59 -2.17 -7.45 1.35
CA VAL A 59 -0.93 -7.78 0.65
C VAL A 59 -0.03 -6.58 0.42
N SER A 60 1.28 -6.83 0.41
CA SER A 60 2.31 -5.91 -0.07
C SER A 60 2.78 -6.28 -1.48
N CYS A 61 3.15 -5.27 -2.29
CA CYS A 61 3.79 -5.48 -3.58
C CYS A 61 5.26 -5.84 -3.42
N ASN A 62 5.85 -6.43 -4.46
CA ASN A 62 7.25 -6.84 -4.44
C ASN A 62 8.19 -5.68 -4.13
N SER A 63 7.96 -4.50 -4.70
CA SER A 63 8.82 -3.33 -4.47
C SER A 63 8.81 -2.87 -3.00
N CYS A 64 7.64 -2.78 -2.37
CA CYS A 64 7.57 -2.36 -0.97
C CYS A 64 8.19 -3.42 -0.06
N SER A 65 7.85 -4.70 -0.27
CA SER A 65 8.41 -5.80 0.51
C SER A 65 9.94 -5.85 0.41
N TYR A 66 10.49 -5.74 -0.80
CA TYR A 66 11.94 -5.80 -1.03
C TYR A 66 12.68 -4.61 -0.42
N ASN A 67 12.18 -3.38 -0.62
CA ASN A 67 12.86 -2.20 -0.09
C ASN A 67 12.76 -2.11 1.43
N LEU A 68 11.62 -2.50 2.01
CA LEU A 68 11.39 -2.45 3.44
C LEU A 68 12.18 -3.53 4.20
N ASP A 69 12.18 -4.78 3.71
CA ASP A 69 13.02 -5.85 4.26
C ASP A 69 14.51 -5.52 4.11
N GLY A 70 14.91 -4.99 2.96
CA GLY A 70 16.29 -4.54 2.73
C GLY A 70 16.71 -3.41 3.67
N TRP A 71 15.84 -2.44 3.93
CA TRP A 71 16.13 -1.38 4.91
C TRP A 71 16.25 -1.95 6.32
N TYR A 72 15.35 -2.85 6.70
CA TYR A 72 15.34 -3.47 8.02
C TYR A 72 16.61 -4.28 8.30
N ARG A 73 17.27 -4.80 7.26
CA ARG A 73 18.56 -5.51 7.33
C ARG A 73 19.78 -4.60 7.20
N GLY A 74 19.58 -3.31 6.95
CA GLY A 74 20.67 -2.36 6.65
C GLY A 74 21.23 -2.45 5.22
N GLU A 75 20.58 -3.17 4.31
CA GLU A 75 20.97 -3.32 2.90
C GLU A 75 20.44 -2.19 2.00
N LYS A 76 19.40 -1.47 2.46
CA LYS A 76 18.80 -0.32 1.77
C LYS A 76 18.76 0.90 2.68
N THR A 77 18.88 2.07 2.07
CA THR A 77 18.87 3.33 2.80
C THR A 77 17.46 3.78 3.19
N ALA A 78 16.48 3.58 2.31
CA ALA A 78 15.11 4.05 2.55
C ALA A 78 14.07 3.37 1.63
N ILE A 79 12.79 3.52 1.98
CA ILE A 79 11.68 3.44 1.04
C ILE A 79 11.40 4.84 0.46
N ASN A 80 10.54 4.97 -0.55
CA ASN A 80 10.32 6.23 -1.25
C ASN A 80 9.39 7.23 -0.52
N PHE A 81 8.95 6.94 0.71
CA PHE A 81 7.97 7.76 1.44
C PHE A 81 8.08 7.53 2.95
N ALA A 82 7.84 8.59 3.71
CA ALA A 82 7.89 8.58 5.17
C ALA A 82 6.58 8.11 5.80
N VAL A 83 5.45 8.40 5.16
CA VAL A 83 4.13 7.96 5.62
C VAL A 83 3.55 7.03 4.56
N PRO A 84 3.12 5.81 4.92
CA PRO A 84 2.53 4.88 3.97
C PRO A 84 1.14 5.36 3.55
N ARG A 85 0.57 4.72 2.52
CA ARG A 85 -0.85 4.96 2.20
C ARG A 85 -1.71 4.57 3.39
N THR A 86 -2.63 5.44 3.76
CA THR A 86 -3.59 5.17 4.84
C THR A 86 -4.86 4.53 4.29
N TRP A 87 -5.49 3.70 5.10
CA TRP A 87 -6.73 3.00 4.78
C TRP A 87 -7.74 3.17 5.92
N LYS A 88 -8.95 3.55 5.56
CA LYS A 88 -10.12 3.62 6.42
C LYS A 88 -11.30 2.96 5.70
N GLU A 89 -12.33 2.65 6.45
CA GLU A 89 -13.55 2.08 5.88
C GLU A 89 -14.21 3.10 4.92
N PRO A 90 -14.45 2.71 3.66
CA PRO A 90 -15.11 3.58 2.69
C PRO A 90 -16.58 3.74 3.02
N SER A 91 -17.10 4.96 2.92
CA SER A 91 -18.51 5.25 3.19
C SER A 91 -19.44 4.65 2.12
N ASP A 92 -18.98 4.68 0.87
CA ASP A 92 -19.67 4.11 -0.29
C ASP A 92 -18.68 3.83 -1.45
N HIS A 93 -19.21 3.54 -2.64
CA HIS A 93 -18.39 3.25 -3.83
C HIS A 93 -17.70 4.48 -4.46
N THR A 94 -18.13 5.69 -4.13
CA THR A 94 -17.48 6.94 -4.56
C THR A 94 -16.27 7.26 -3.69
N ASP A 95 -16.33 6.86 -2.43
CA ASP A 95 -15.23 6.90 -1.45
C ASP A 95 -14.43 5.59 -1.43
N CYS A 96 -14.32 4.84 -2.53
CA CYS A 96 -13.62 3.56 -2.56
C CYS A 96 -12.55 3.52 -3.67
N CYS A 97 -11.27 3.49 -3.26
CA CYS A 97 -10.12 3.41 -4.16
C CYS A 97 -10.22 2.24 -5.17
N PHE A 98 -10.71 1.08 -4.71
CA PHE A 98 -10.86 -0.12 -5.54
C PHE A 98 -11.93 0.03 -6.63
N CYS A 99 -12.89 0.94 -6.43
CA CYS A 99 -13.96 1.25 -7.38
C CYS A 99 -13.58 2.32 -8.40
N ILE A 100 -12.79 3.30 -7.99
CA ILE A 100 -12.54 4.50 -8.80
C ILE A 100 -11.20 4.47 -9.54
N VAL A 101 -10.16 3.86 -8.98
CA VAL A 101 -8.85 3.85 -9.62
C VAL A 101 -8.93 2.97 -10.85
N ASN A 102 -8.57 3.47 -12.02
CA ASN A 102 -8.46 2.67 -13.23
C ASN A 102 -6.99 2.54 -13.65
N PRO A 103 -6.30 1.45 -13.26
CA PRO A 103 -4.93 1.22 -13.67
C PRO A 103 -4.84 1.17 -15.19
N LEU A 104 -4.10 2.12 -15.74
CA LEU A 104 -3.90 2.20 -17.19
C LEU A 104 -3.05 1.01 -17.62
N ARG A 105 -3.37 0.44 -18.79
CA ARG A 105 -2.64 -0.68 -19.38
C ARG A 105 -1.86 -0.19 -20.60
N GLY A 106 -0.61 -0.63 -20.73
CA GLY A 106 0.21 -0.41 -21.94
C GLY A 106 1.52 0.31 -21.68
N LYS A 107 2.50 0.06 -22.57
CA LYS A 107 3.89 0.56 -22.49
C LYS A 107 4.02 2.09 -22.58
N HIS A 108 2.98 2.76 -23.08
CA HIS A 108 2.88 4.22 -23.24
C HIS A 108 1.80 4.86 -22.36
N SER A 109 1.25 4.11 -21.41
CA SER A 109 0.24 4.66 -20.50
C SER A 109 0.87 5.64 -19.50
N LYS A 110 0.21 6.77 -19.26
CA LYS A 110 0.57 7.69 -18.16
C LYS A 110 0.56 6.92 -16.83
N LYS A 111 1.29 7.42 -15.83
CA LYS A 111 1.29 6.85 -14.47
C LYS A 111 -0.16 6.76 -13.98
N THR A 112 -0.55 5.60 -13.43
CA THR A 112 -1.89 5.44 -12.84
C THR A 112 -2.05 6.47 -11.72
N PHE A 113 -3.15 7.22 -11.76
CA PHE A 113 -3.48 8.19 -10.73
C PHE A 113 -4.22 7.49 -9.58
N TYR A 114 -3.77 7.77 -8.35
CA TYR A 114 -4.36 7.27 -7.11
C TYR A 114 -4.83 8.49 -6.31
N PRO A 115 -6.14 8.79 -6.29
CA PRO A 115 -6.66 9.97 -5.62
C PRO A 115 -6.58 9.84 -4.09
N ASP A 116 -6.54 10.99 -3.44
CA ASP A 116 -6.90 11.13 -2.03
C ASP A 116 -8.42 11.11 -1.89
N LEU A 117 -8.91 10.31 -0.94
CA LEU A 117 -10.32 10.13 -0.59
C LEU A 117 -10.46 10.22 0.93
N PRO A 118 -11.67 10.50 1.46
CA PRO A 118 -11.93 10.36 2.89
C PRO A 118 -11.48 9.01 3.47
N SER A 119 -11.61 7.93 2.70
CA SER A 119 -11.21 6.57 3.08
C SER A 119 -9.72 6.26 2.89
N THR A 120 -8.95 7.06 2.17
CA THR A 120 -7.53 6.74 1.91
C THR A 120 -6.72 7.95 1.45
N SER A 121 -5.52 8.12 2.02
CA SER A 121 -4.58 9.17 1.63
C SER A 121 -3.33 8.60 0.96
N ALA A 122 -2.76 9.32 0.00
CA ALA A 122 -1.51 9.02 -0.67
C ALA A 122 -0.35 8.93 0.32
N PRO A 123 0.69 8.13 0.01
CA PRO A 123 1.93 8.17 0.77
C PRO A 123 2.54 9.58 0.77
N ILE A 124 3.10 9.99 1.91
CA ILE A 124 3.76 11.29 2.05
C ILE A 124 5.27 11.09 1.85
N PRO A 125 5.92 11.82 0.92
CA PRO A 125 7.36 11.75 0.69
C PRO A 125 8.18 12.08 1.95
N HIS A 126 9.45 11.68 1.95
CA HIS A 126 10.38 12.16 2.96
C HIS A 126 10.64 13.66 2.79
N THR A 127 10.66 14.36 3.92
CA THR A 127 10.99 15.79 4.05
C THR A 127 11.86 15.98 5.29
N GLU A 128 12.27 17.21 5.60
CA GLU A 128 12.98 17.49 6.86
C GLU A 128 12.10 17.18 8.08
N GLU A 129 10.79 17.40 7.97
CA GLU A 129 9.80 17.07 9.02
C GLU A 129 9.49 15.57 9.09
N ASN A 130 9.73 14.84 7.99
CA ASN A 130 9.49 13.40 7.90
C ASN A 130 10.75 12.68 7.39
N PRO A 131 11.83 12.65 8.20
CA PRO A 131 13.10 12.09 7.79
C PRO A 131 13.03 10.58 7.61
N VAL A 132 14.06 10.02 6.99
CA VAL A 132 14.24 8.56 6.93
C VAL A 132 14.59 8.06 8.34
N PRO A 133 13.88 7.05 8.87
CA PRO A 133 14.21 6.44 10.15
C PRO A 133 15.57 5.71 10.07
N ALA A 134 16.30 5.69 11.19
CA ALA A 134 17.48 4.85 11.32
C ALA A 134 17.07 3.37 11.35
N PRO A 135 17.78 2.47 10.63
CA PRO A 135 17.58 1.02 10.76
C PRO A 135 17.73 0.59 12.22
N ARG A 136 16.96 -0.42 12.62
CA ARG A 136 16.96 -0.95 14.00
C ARG A 136 18.13 -1.89 14.26
#